data_AF-A0A183AE50-F1
#
_entry.id   AF-A0A183AE50-F1
#
_cell.length_a   1.000
_cell.length_b   1.000
_cell.length_c   1.000
_cell.angle_alpha   90.00
_cell.angle_beta   90.00
_cell.angle_gamma   90.00
#
_symmetry.space_group_name_H-M   'P 1'
#
loop_
_entity.id
_entity.type
_entity.pdbx_description
1 polymer ?
#
loop_
_entity_poly.entity_id
_entity_poly.type
_entity_poly.pdbx_seq_one_letter_code
_entity_poly.pdbx_strand_id
1 'polypeptide(L)'
;MLNIIGDKDSLFEILTLADDNNTGQGQVVLRSNTPDGSGQSLSARKLGAISCSGRAVSETESPASTDVFRLLLVNRPSIVFLSMLTGGFISRGKQTALDCSGTTYEPFILRATKRSTYQFFARGAQSGYSMWTACSDGFLHLKTTNRSPDDESEPEVLEPGTEFLFYFLGNGRTLIRLATEAFPGLCLLKAEAKGEVKYDVTGEIFANYIWEI
;
A
#
# COMPACT_ATOMS: atom_id res chain seq x y z
N MET A 1 -18.98 32.69 2.76
CA MET A 1 -17.71 32.00 2.46
C MET A 1 -17.20 31.44 3.78
N LEU A 2 -17.42 30.15 4.06
CA LEU A 2 -16.99 29.51 5.30
C LEU A 2 -15.50 29.17 5.16
N ASN A 3 -14.65 29.93 5.85
CA ASN A 3 -13.25 29.57 6.04
C ASN A 3 -13.20 28.35 6.97
N ILE A 4 -13.17 27.15 6.41
CA ILE A 4 -12.72 25.97 7.15
C ILE A 4 -11.21 26.10 7.28
N ILE A 5 -10.75 26.89 8.25
CA ILE A 5 -9.37 26.83 8.71
C ILE A 5 -9.32 25.50 9.47
N GLY A 6 -8.87 24.44 8.81
CA GLY A 6 -8.60 23.17 9.48
C GLY A 6 -7.70 23.43 10.68
N ASP A 7 -8.05 22.86 11.82
CA ASP A 7 -7.23 22.96 13.02
C ASP A 7 -5.83 22.42 12.71
N LYS A 8 -4.81 23.28 12.79
CA LYS A 8 -3.43 22.92 12.46
C LYS A 8 -2.93 21.78 13.36
N ASP A 9 -3.49 21.70 14.57
CA ASP A 9 -3.15 20.67 15.56
C ASP A 9 -3.77 19.30 15.22
N SER A 10 -4.62 19.24 14.20
CA SER A 10 -5.22 17.99 13.70
C SER A 10 -4.46 17.35 12.53
N LEU A 11 -3.35 17.95 12.09
CA LEU A 11 -2.55 17.43 10.98
C LEU A 11 -1.41 16.56 11.48
N PHE A 12 -1.26 15.40 10.84
CA PHE A 12 -0.17 14.46 11.10
C PHE A 12 0.48 14.04 9.80
N GLU A 13 1.79 13.84 9.86
CA GLU A 13 2.57 13.27 8.78
C GLU A 13 2.76 11.78 9.03
N ILE A 14 2.68 11.00 7.96
CA ILE A 14 2.88 9.54 7.99
C ILE A 14 4.30 9.28 7.49
N LEU A 15 5.17 8.89 8.41
CA LEU A 15 6.56 8.55 8.11
C LEU A 15 6.67 7.03 8.02
N THR A 16 6.91 6.53 6.82
CA THR A 16 7.05 5.09 6.57
C THR A 16 8.45 4.65 6.98
N LEU A 17 8.57 3.61 7.80
CA LEU A 17 9.87 3.08 8.18
C LEU A 17 10.46 2.23 7.07
N ALA A 18 11.76 2.40 6.84
CA ALA A 18 12.51 1.53 5.96
C ALA A 18 12.42 0.09 6.48
N ASP A 19 12.12 -0.82 5.58
CA ASP A 19 12.07 -2.26 5.83
C ASP A 19 12.99 -2.90 4.81
N ASP A 20 14.29 -2.74 5.06
CA ASP A 20 15.38 -3.11 4.16
C ASP A 20 15.35 -4.60 3.81
N ASN A 21 14.86 -5.41 4.75
CA ASN A 21 14.69 -6.86 4.60
C ASN A 21 13.36 -7.25 3.92
N ASN A 22 12.52 -6.28 3.55
CA ASN A 22 11.18 -6.46 2.95
C ASN A 22 10.31 -7.49 3.70
N THR A 23 10.35 -7.44 5.03
CA THR A 23 9.62 -8.34 5.94
C THR A 23 8.10 -8.15 5.89
N GLY A 24 7.62 -7.12 5.18
CA GLY A 24 6.20 -6.93 4.91
C GLY A 24 5.42 -6.38 6.11
N GLN A 25 6.09 -5.72 7.06
CA GLN A 25 5.42 -5.27 8.29
C GLN A 25 4.74 -3.90 8.22
N GLY A 26 4.98 -3.10 7.16
CA GLY A 26 4.23 -1.87 6.87
C GLY A 26 4.16 -0.88 8.04
N GLN A 27 5.29 -0.63 8.68
CA GLN A 27 5.37 0.17 9.90
C GLN A 27 5.48 1.67 9.61
N VAL A 28 4.80 2.47 10.42
CA VAL A 28 4.82 3.92 10.32
C VAL A 28 5.05 4.58 11.68
N VAL A 29 5.56 5.81 11.64
CA VAL A 29 5.51 6.76 12.74
C VAL A 29 4.58 7.89 12.31
N LEU A 30 3.68 8.28 13.21
CA LEU A 30 2.80 9.43 13.00
C LEU A 30 3.42 10.64 13.71
N ARG A 31 3.79 11.67 12.97
CA ARG A 31 4.41 12.89 13.50
C ARG A 31 3.40 14.03 13.50
N SER A 32 3.29 14.76 14.61
CA SER A 32 2.47 15.99 14.65
C SER A 32 3.01 16.99 13.63
N ASN A 33 2.16 17.58 12.80
CA ASN A 33 2.61 18.55 11.81
C ASN A 33 2.96 19.89 12.48
N THR A 34 4.24 20.24 12.50
CA THR A 34 4.70 21.57 12.95
C THR A 34 5.38 22.30 11.80
N PRO A 35 5.21 23.63 11.66
CA PRO A 35 5.76 24.39 10.52
C PRO A 35 7.28 24.30 10.36
N ASP A 36 8.00 23.99 11.44
CA ASP A 36 9.45 23.87 11.52
C ASP A 36 9.95 22.42 11.40
N GLY A 37 9.04 21.45 11.21
CA GLY A 37 9.38 20.03 11.13
C GLY A 37 9.83 19.38 12.44
N SER A 38 9.76 20.10 13.57
CA SER A 38 10.15 19.62 14.91
C SER A 38 9.08 18.76 15.60
N GLY A 39 8.07 18.33 14.85
CA GLY A 39 6.95 17.54 15.35
C GLY A 39 7.35 16.31 16.17
N GLN A 40 6.54 16.01 17.17
CA GLN A 40 6.73 14.84 18.03
C GLN A 40 6.00 13.63 17.46
N SER A 41 6.53 12.44 17.72
CA SER A 41 5.81 11.20 17.43
C SER A 41 4.56 11.09 18.31
N LEU A 42 3.50 10.51 17.73
CA LEU A 42 2.47 9.86 18.51
C LEU A 42 3.07 8.63 19.19
N SER A 43 2.68 8.41 20.45
CA SER A 43 3.12 7.23 21.22
C SER A 43 1.95 6.58 21.95
N ALA A 44 1.95 5.24 21.98
CA ALA A 44 1.10 4.44 22.83
C ALA A 44 1.68 4.36 24.26
N ARG A 45 0.92 4.81 25.26
CA ARG A 45 1.29 4.77 26.67
C ARG A 45 0.94 3.42 27.31
N LYS A 46 1.46 3.16 28.52
CA LYS A 46 1.30 1.89 29.25
C LYS A 46 -0.14 1.38 29.39
N LEU A 47 -1.13 2.28 29.41
CA LEU A 47 -2.55 1.95 29.53
C LEU A 47 -3.34 2.14 28.21
N GLY A 48 -2.65 2.25 27.08
CA GLY A 48 -3.26 2.38 25.75
C GLY A 48 -3.64 3.80 25.33
N ALA A 49 -3.45 4.80 26.19
CA ALA A 49 -3.64 6.20 25.81
C ALA A 49 -2.65 6.60 24.70
N ILE A 50 -3.12 7.33 23.70
CA ILE A 50 -2.30 7.90 22.63
C ILE A 50 -1.96 9.34 22.99
N SER A 51 -0.70 9.76 22.81
CA SER A 51 -0.27 11.11 23.12
C SER A 51 0.79 11.64 22.15
N CYS A 52 0.71 12.92 21.78
CA CYS A 52 1.75 13.68 21.08
C CYS A 52 2.86 14.15 22.05
N SER A 53 3.37 13.24 22.89
CA SER A 53 4.52 13.52 23.78
C SER A 53 5.58 12.44 23.63
N GLY A 54 5.64 11.89 22.43
CA GLY A 54 6.72 11.05 21.98
C GLY A 54 8.01 11.86 21.80
N ARG A 55 9.00 11.23 21.18
CA ARG A 55 10.28 11.86 20.91
C ARG A 55 10.17 12.76 19.68
N ALA A 56 11.08 13.72 19.57
CA ALA A 56 11.31 14.35 18.27
C ALA A 56 11.65 13.26 17.26
N VAL A 57 10.98 13.26 16.12
CA VAL A 57 11.27 12.25 15.10
C VAL A 57 12.53 12.64 14.35
N SER A 58 13.49 11.72 14.32
CA SER A 58 14.74 11.88 13.57
C SER A 58 14.82 10.82 12.46
N GLU A 59 15.37 11.19 11.31
CA GLU A 59 15.68 10.23 10.23
C GLU A 59 16.93 9.39 10.53
N THR A 60 17.75 9.82 11.49
CA THR A 60 19.01 9.15 11.85
C THR A 60 18.88 8.16 13.00
N GLU A 61 17.78 8.23 13.76
CA GLU A 61 17.56 7.38 14.93
C GLU A 61 16.33 6.50 14.71
N SER A 62 16.43 5.22 15.05
CA SER A 62 15.28 4.33 15.01
C SER A 62 14.22 4.77 16.04
N PRO A 63 12.93 4.76 15.67
CA PRO A 63 11.87 5.12 16.59
C PRO A 63 11.76 4.13 17.75
N ALA A 64 11.25 4.60 18.89
CA ALA A 64 10.88 3.72 19.98
C ALA A 64 9.71 2.81 19.56
N SER A 65 9.66 1.58 20.07
CA SER A 65 8.58 0.63 19.76
C SER A 65 7.18 1.15 20.13
N THR A 66 7.08 2.08 21.08
CA THR A 66 5.83 2.75 21.48
C THR A 66 5.30 3.72 20.44
N ASP A 67 6.13 4.12 19.48
CA ASP A 67 5.84 5.16 18.49
C ASP A 67 5.55 4.56 17.11
N VAL A 68 5.67 3.23 17.00
CA VAL A 68 5.51 2.48 15.76
C VAL A 68 4.10 1.93 15.67
N PHE A 69 3.42 2.30 14.59
CA PHE A 69 2.06 1.87 14.28
C PHE A 69 2.03 1.07 12.98
N ARG A 70 0.92 0.39 12.75
CA ARG A 70 0.55 -0.18 11.45
C ARG A 70 -0.74 0.46 10.99
N LEU A 71 -0.81 0.85 9.71
CA LEU A 71 -2.01 1.39 9.11
C LEU A 71 -2.71 0.30 8.31
N LEU A 72 -3.96 0.00 8.70
CA LEU A 72 -4.77 -1.02 8.07
C LEU A 72 -6.01 -0.42 7.41
N LEU A 73 -6.24 -0.78 6.15
CA LEU A 73 -7.45 -0.46 5.41
C LEU A 73 -8.50 -1.53 5.71
N VAL A 74 -9.45 -1.22 6.59
CA VAL A 74 -10.43 -2.19 7.11
C VAL A 74 -11.84 -2.03 6.55
N ASN A 75 -12.14 -0.93 5.85
CA ASN A 75 -13.49 -0.56 5.41
C ASN A 75 -13.64 -0.54 3.87
N ARG A 76 -12.89 -1.40 3.17
CA ARG A 76 -12.93 -1.55 1.72
C ARG A 76 -12.97 -3.03 1.35
N PRO A 77 -14.15 -3.63 1.18
CA PRO A 77 -14.25 -5.02 0.69
C PRO A 77 -13.75 -5.14 -0.76
N SER A 78 -13.84 -4.05 -1.52
CA SER A 78 -13.26 -3.93 -2.86
C SER A 78 -12.62 -2.56 -3.08
N ILE A 79 -11.66 -2.49 -4.00
CA ILE A 79 -10.88 -1.30 -4.32
C ILE A 79 -10.67 -1.21 -5.83
N VAL A 80 -10.55 0.02 -6.33
CA VAL A 80 -10.22 0.35 -7.71
C VAL A 80 -8.98 1.23 -7.68
N PHE A 81 -8.14 1.14 -8.70
CA PHE A 81 -6.89 1.91 -8.76
C PHE A 81 -6.87 2.76 -10.03
N LEU A 82 -6.70 4.06 -9.88
CA LEU A 82 -6.49 5.00 -10.98
C LEU A 82 -5.02 5.42 -11.02
N SER A 83 -4.40 5.29 -12.20
CA SER A 83 -3.02 5.71 -12.42
C SER A 83 -2.91 7.23 -12.53
N MET A 84 -2.03 7.84 -11.73
CA MET A 84 -1.75 9.27 -11.84
C MET A 84 -0.90 9.62 -13.08
N LEU A 85 -0.25 8.65 -13.72
CA LEU A 85 0.49 8.86 -14.97
C LEU A 85 -0.43 8.82 -16.19
N THR A 86 -1.21 7.75 -16.33
CA THR A 86 -1.98 7.48 -17.55
C THR A 86 -3.40 8.04 -17.47
N GLY A 87 -3.91 8.30 -16.25
CA GLY A 87 -5.31 8.65 -16.02
C GLY A 87 -6.29 7.49 -16.26
N GLY A 88 -5.78 6.27 -16.44
CA GLY A 88 -6.58 5.07 -16.64
C GLY A 88 -6.63 4.17 -15.41
N PHE A 89 -7.65 3.33 -15.34
CA PHE A 89 -7.88 2.41 -14.23
C PHE A 89 -7.14 1.10 -14.44
N ILE A 90 -6.56 0.55 -13.37
CA ILE A 90 -6.03 -0.82 -13.41
C ILE A 90 -7.19 -1.79 -13.70
N SER A 91 -6.99 -2.61 -14.72
CA SER A 91 -7.91 -3.66 -15.13
C SER A 91 -7.15 -4.78 -15.83
N ARG A 92 -7.84 -5.88 -16.13
CA ARG A 92 -7.32 -7.00 -16.90
C ARG A 92 -6.93 -6.58 -18.32
N GLY A 93 -5.65 -6.72 -18.63
CA GLY A 93 -5.08 -6.49 -19.95
C GLY A 93 -4.88 -7.77 -20.77
N LYS A 94 -3.97 -7.70 -21.74
CA LYS A 94 -3.63 -8.81 -22.64
C LYS A 94 -2.82 -9.88 -21.90
N GLN A 95 -3.02 -11.15 -22.25
CA GLN A 95 -2.23 -12.28 -21.76
C GLN A 95 -2.09 -12.30 -20.22
N THR A 96 -3.19 -11.99 -19.52
CA THR A 96 -3.28 -11.87 -18.05
C THR A 96 -2.51 -10.73 -17.40
N ALA A 97 -1.69 -9.97 -18.12
CA ALA A 97 -1.03 -8.78 -17.58
C ALA A 97 -2.07 -7.72 -17.17
N LEU A 98 -1.79 -6.99 -16.11
CA LEU A 98 -2.58 -5.83 -15.71
C LEU A 98 -2.23 -4.62 -16.58
N ASP A 99 -3.25 -3.84 -16.90
CA ASP A 99 -3.17 -2.66 -17.74
C ASP A 99 -3.93 -1.49 -17.12
N CYS A 100 -3.42 -0.28 -17.31
CA CYS A 100 -4.00 0.97 -16.82
C CYS A 100 -4.14 2.04 -17.91
N SER A 101 -4.26 1.65 -19.18
CA SER A 101 -4.51 2.57 -20.30
C SER A 101 -5.99 2.89 -20.52
N GLY A 102 -6.89 2.08 -19.93
CA GLY A 102 -8.34 2.16 -20.15
C GLY A 102 -9.11 3.04 -19.16
N THR A 103 -10.32 3.44 -19.56
CA THR A 103 -11.27 4.19 -18.71
C THR A 103 -12.26 3.29 -17.97
N THR A 104 -12.26 1.99 -18.25
CA THR A 104 -13.10 1.01 -17.55
C THR A 104 -12.36 0.54 -16.31
N TYR A 105 -13.02 0.61 -15.15
CA TYR A 105 -12.44 0.13 -13.90
C TYR A 105 -12.81 -1.34 -13.65
N GLU A 106 -11.89 -2.08 -13.03
CA GLU A 106 -12.15 -3.41 -12.48
C GLU A 106 -12.02 -3.34 -10.95
N PRO A 107 -13.08 -3.67 -10.19
CA PRO A 107 -13.00 -3.73 -8.74
C PRO A 107 -12.26 -5.00 -8.30
N PHE A 108 -11.23 -4.82 -7.46
CA PHE A 108 -10.49 -5.92 -6.85
C PHE A 108 -10.96 -6.11 -5.40
N ILE A 109 -11.32 -7.33 -5.04
CA ILE A 109 -11.68 -7.70 -3.67
C ILE A 109 -10.41 -7.73 -2.84
N LEU A 110 -10.44 -7.02 -1.72
CA LEU A 110 -9.29 -6.86 -0.84
C LEU A 110 -9.35 -7.90 0.27
N ARG A 111 -8.26 -8.64 0.45
CA ARG A 111 -8.09 -9.56 1.58
C ARG A 111 -6.88 -9.17 2.40
N ALA A 112 -7.08 -8.85 3.68
CA ALA A 112 -5.99 -8.68 4.62
C ALA A 112 -5.42 -10.06 5.04
N THR A 113 -4.10 -10.16 5.17
CA THR A 113 -3.40 -11.36 5.64
C THR A 113 -3.08 -11.26 7.13
N LYS A 114 -2.71 -12.39 7.75
CA LYS A 114 -2.18 -12.44 9.12
C LYS A 114 -0.92 -11.61 9.30
N ARG A 115 -0.17 -11.35 8.21
CA ARG A 115 1.02 -10.49 8.20
C ARG A 115 0.70 -9.00 8.10
N SER A 116 -0.58 -8.60 8.06
CA SER A 116 -0.99 -7.21 7.85
C SER A 116 -0.67 -6.68 6.43
N THR A 117 -0.51 -7.59 5.46
CA THR A 117 -0.40 -7.29 4.03
C THR A 117 -1.76 -7.51 3.36
N TYR A 118 -1.84 -7.23 2.06
CA TYR A 118 -3.05 -7.40 1.27
C TYR A 118 -2.82 -8.32 0.07
N GLN A 119 -3.85 -9.08 -0.27
CA GLN A 119 -3.98 -9.77 -1.56
C GLN A 119 -5.16 -9.17 -2.31
N PHE A 120 -5.03 -9.04 -3.63
CA PHE A 120 -6.06 -8.46 -4.51
C PHE A 120 -6.65 -9.52 -5.42
N PHE A 121 -7.96 -9.76 -5.28
CA PHE A 121 -8.68 -10.75 -6.07
C PHE A 121 -9.56 -10.08 -7.12
N ALA A 122 -9.47 -10.52 -8.36
CA ALA A 122 -10.42 -10.22 -9.41
C ALA A 122 -11.40 -11.37 -9.57
N ARG A 123 -12.68 -11.06 -9.74
CA ARG A 123 -13.69 -12.08 -10.06
C ARG A 123 -13.51 -12.53 -11.51
N GLY A 124 -13.30 -13.83 -11.70
CA GLY A 124 -13.18 -14.44 -13.02
C GLY A 124 -14.53 -14.89 -13.59
N ALA A 125 -14.48 -15.49 -14.77
CA ALA A 125 -15.62 -16.20 -15.34
C ALA A 125 -15.99 -17.42 -14.47
N GLN A 126 -17.27 -17.81 -14.48
CA GLN A 126 -17.77 -19.01 -13.79
C GLN A 126 -17.50 -19.05 -12.27
N SER A 127 -17.54 -17.89 -11.61
CA SER A 127 -17.35 -17.75 -10.15
C SER A 127 -15.96 -18.16 -9.61
N GLY A 128 -14.97 -18.31 -10.48
CA GLY A 128 -13.57 -18.45 -10.06
C GLY A 128 -12.95 -17.09 -9.72
N TYR A 129 -11.75 -17.11 -9.12
CA TYR A 129 -10.98 -15.91 -8.83
C TYR A 129 -9.64 -15.91 -9.58
N SER A 130 -9.18 -14.71 -9.92
CA SER A 130 -7.78 -14.45 -10.24
C SER A 130 -7.18 -13.56 -9.17
N MET A 131 -5.87 -13.62 -8.97
CA MET A 131 -5.17 -12.81 -7.98
C MET A 131 -4.04 -12.04 -8.65
N TRP A 132 -3.75 -10.85 -8.15
CA TRP A 132 -2.55 -10.11 -8.54
C TRP A 132 -1.32 -10.93 -8.18
N THR A 133 -0.40 -11.07 -9.13
CA THR A 133 0.85 -11.82 -8.94
C THR A 133 1.97 -11.14 -9.70
N ALA A 134 3.01 -10.73 -8.97
CA ALA A 134 4.25 -10.24 -9.54
C ALA A 134 5.03 -11.41 -10.14
N CYS A 135 5.38 -11.30 -11.42
CA CYS A 135 6.05 -12.34 -12.19
C CYS A 135 7.50 -11.96 -12.50
N SER A 136 8.35 -12.97 -12.70
CA SER A 136 9.78 -12.79 -13.01
C SER A 136 10.07 -12.04 -14.33
N ASP A 137 9.06 -11.83 -15.17
CA ASP A 137 9.14 -10.96 -16.36
C ASP A 137 9.06 -9.46 -16.02
N GLY A 138 8.85 -9.12 -14.74
CA GLY A 138 8.76 -7.75 -14.23
C GLY A 138 7.39 -7.12 -14.40
N PHE A 139 6.36 -7.91 -14.73
CA PHE A 139 4.98 -7.46 -14.87
C PHE A 139 4.11 -7.98 -13.74
N LEU A 140 2.97 -7.31 -13.56
CA LEU A 140 1.92 -7.75 -12.66
C LEU A 140 0.83 -8.45 -13.46
N HIS A 141 0.49 -9.67 -13.07
CA HIS A 141 -0.49 -10.52 -13.76
C HIS A 141 -1.69 -10.84 -12.87
N LEU A 142 -2.83 -11.09 -13.51
CA LEU A 142 -4.00 -11.75 -12.91
C LEU A 142 -3.95 -13.25 -13.17
N LYS A 143 -3.37 -14.00 -12.23
CA LYS A 143 -3.30 -15.47 -12.32
C LYS A 143 -4.53 -16.10 -11.69
N THR A 144 -5.09 -17.11 -12.36
CA THR A 144 -6.17 -17.92 -11.78
C THR A 144 -5.69 -18.56 -10.48
N THR A 145 -6.55 -18.56 -9.47
CA THR A 145 -6.27 -19.17 -8.17
C THR A 145 -7.46 -20.01 -7.72
N ASN A 146 -7.19 -21.06 -6.94
CA ASN A 146 -8.22 -21.87 -6.28
C ASN A 146 -8.68 -21.24 -4.95
N ARG A 147 -8.10 -20.09 -4.58
CA ARG A 147 -8.42 -19.38 -3.34
C ARG A 147 -9.58 -18.41 -3.52
N SER A 148 -10.35 -18.26 -2.46
CA SER A 148 -11.36 -17.22 -2.30
C SER A 148 -10.83 -16.08 -1.42
N PRO A 149 -11.26 -14.83 -1.65
CA PRO A 149 -11.04 -13.75 -0.69
C PRO A 149 -11.59 -14.08 0.71
N ASP A 150 -12.67 -14.86 0.78
CA ASP A 150 -13.36 -15.22 2.03
C ASP A 150 -12.78 -16.48 2.73
N ASP A 151 -11.71 -17.08 2.21
CA ASP A 151 -11.12 -18.27 2.85
C ASP A 151 -10.55 -17.91 4.23
N GLU A 152 -11.18 -18.37 5.31
CA GLU A 152 -10.74 -18.16 6.70
C GLU A 152 -9.36 -18.76 7.00
N SER A 153 -9.00 -19.85 6.31
CA SER A 153 -7.69 -20.49 6.45
C SER A 153 -6.65 -19.82 5.54
N GLU A 154 -5.74 -19.07 6.13
CA GLU A 154 -4.53 -18.62 5.44
C GLU A 154 -3.44 -19.70 5.50
N PRO A 155 -2.82 -20.07 4.37
CA PRO A 155 -1.72 -21.04 4.37
C PRO A 155 -0.53 -20.50 5.16
N GLU A 156 0.31 -21.38 5.71
CA GLU A 156 1.52 -20.98 6.44
C GLU A 156 2.50 -20.21 5.56
N VAL A 157 2.53 -20.54 4.25
CA VAL A 157 3.36 -19.88 3.25
C VAL A 157 2.46 -19.38 2.14
N LEU A 158 2.47 -18.07 1.90
CA LEU A 158 1.78 -17.47 0.76
C LEU A 158 2.65 -17.59 -0.50
N GLU A 159 1.98 -17.62 -1.65
CA GLU A 159 2.65 -17.64 -2.95
C GLU A 159 3.50 -16.36 -3.13
N PRO A 160 4.77 -16.46 -3.52
CA PRO A 160 5.63 -15.30 -3.72
C PRO A 160 5.02 -14.30 -4.71
N GLY A 161 5.16 -13.02 -4.39
CA GLY A 161 4.70 -11.93 -5.26
C GLY A 161 3.19 -11.69 -5.25
N THR A 162 2.45 -12.26 -4.30
CA THR A 162 0.99 -12.10 -4.18
C THR A 162 0.56 -11.20 -3.02
N GLU A 163 1.51 -10.69 -2.23
CA GLU A 163 1.28 -9.83 -1.08
C GLU A 163 1.73 -8.41 -1.35
N PHE A 164 0.93 -7.46 -0.88
CA PHE A 164 1.15 -6.04 -1.12
C PHE A 164 0.90 -5.21 0.14
N LEU A 165 1.54 -4.04 0.21
CA LEU A 165 1.35 -3.05 1.27
C LEU A 165 0.96 -1.71 0.67
N PHE A 166 0.16 -0.95 1.41
CA PHE A 166 -0.16 0.43 1.07
C PHE A 166 0.74 1.41 1.81
N TYR A 167 1.26 2.40 1.09
CA TYR A 167 1.80 3.62 1.69
C TYR A 167 0.92 4.79 1.33
N PHE A 168 0.13 5.24 2.31
CA PHE A 168 -0.84 6.31 2.13
C PHE A 168 -0.16 7.67 2.01
N LEU A 169 -0.47 8.40 0.94
CA LEU A 169 0.04 9.74 0.66
C LEU A 169 -1.00 10.85 0.99
N GLY A 170 -2.18 10.45 1.47
CA GLY A 170 -3.32 11.35 1.70
C GLY A 170 -4.20 11.54 0.47
N ASN A 171 -5.40 12.13 0.68
CA ASN A 171 -6.37 12.44 -0.38
C ASN A 171 -6.70 11.27 -1.33
N GLY A 172 -6.85 10.05 -0.78
CA GLY A 172 -7.14 8.86 -1.57
C GLY A 172 -5.96 8.37 -2.41
N ARG A 173 -4.73 8.86 -2.19
CA ARG A 173 -3.54 8.43 -2.94
C ARG A 173 -2.69 7.47 -2.13
N THR A 174 -2.09 6.51 -2.81
CA THR A 174 -1.22 5.51 -2.23
C THR A 174 -0.09 5.13 -3.18
N LEU A 175 1.02 4.69 -2.61
CA LEU A 175 1.94 3.77 -3.28
C LEU A 175 1.53 2.34 -2.94
N ILE A 176 1.82 1.40 -3.83
CA ILE A 176 1.60 -0.03 -3.57
C ILE A 176 2.96 -0.70 -3.61
N ARG A 177 3.38 -1.28 -2.48
CA ARG A 177 4.63 -2.03 -2.36
C ARG A 177 4.36 -3.52 -2.52
N LEU A 178 5.25 -4.20 -3.24
CA LEU A 178 5.29 -5.66 -3.27
C LEU A 178 5.99 -6.17 -2.00
N ALA A 179 5.27 -6.91 -1.16
CA ALA A 179 5.79 -7.50 0.07
C ALA A 179 6.40 -8.88 -0.27
N THR A 180 7.72 -8.92 -0.44
CA THR A 180 8.43 -10.15 -0.78
C THR A 180 9.91 -10.07 -0.42
N GLU A 181 10.39 -11.06 0.31
CA GLU A 181 11.82 -11.19 0.66
C GLU A 181 12.71 -11.39 -0.58
N ALA A 182 12.13 -11.77 -1.72
CA ALA A 182 12.87 -11.99 -2.98
C ALA A 182 13.43 -10.70 -3.59
N PHE A 183 12.87 -9.54 -3.26
CA PHE A 183 13.32 -8.24 -3.78
C PHE A 183 13.61 -7.30 -2.60
N PRO A 184 14.88 -7.21 -2.15
CA PRO A 184 15.25 -6.29 -1.08
C PRO A 184 15.08 -4.83 -1.52
N GLY A 185 14.75 -3.97 -0.56
CA GLY A 185 14.49 -2.54 -0.80
C GLY A 185 13.02 -2.19 -1.06
N LEU A 186 12.80 -0.95 -1.51
CA LEU A 186 11.47 -0.40 -1.77
C LEU A 186 11.00 -0.81 -3.17
N CYS A 187 10.38 -2.00 -3.25
CA CYS A 187 9.81 -2.53 -4.48
C CYS A 187 8.38 -2.05 -4.67
N LEU A 188 8.14 -1.12 -5.62
CA LEU A 188 6.84 -0.48 -5.82
C LEU A 188 6.22 -0.88 -7.16
N LEU A 189 4.89 -0.90 -7.18
CA LEU A 189 4.12 -1.00 -8.41
C LEU A 189 4.13 0.34 -9.13
N LYS A 190 4.27 0.30 -10.45
CA LYS A 190 4.24 1.47 -11.32
C LYS A 190 3.48 1.22 -12.61
N ALA A 191 2.93 2.30 -13.14
CA ALA A 191 2.46 2.38 -14.52
C ALA A 191 3.61 2.68 -15.47
N GLU A 192 3.58 2.06 -16.64
CA GLU A 192 4.36 2.46 -17.81
C GLU A 192 3.54 3.37 -18.71
N ALA A 193 4.20 4.17 -19.56
CA ALA A 193 3.54 5.16 -20.40
C ALA A 193 2.51 4.56 -21.38
N LYS A 194 2.64 3.27 -21.75
CA LYS A 194 1.68 2.58 -22.63
C LYS A 194 0.58 1.87 -21.85
N GLY A 195 0.60 1.93 -20.51
CA GLY A 195 -0.43 1.36 -19.65
C GLY A 195 -0.02 0.07 -18.94
N GLU A 196 1.11 -0.55 -19.26
CA GLU A 196 1.50 -1.78 -18.58
C GLU A 196 1.75 -1.52 -17.08
N VAL A 197 1.26 -2.43 -16.23
CA VAL A 197 1.53 -2.36 -14.79
C VAL A 197 2.72 -3.27 -14.47
N LYS A 198 3.77 -2.65 -13.94
CA LYS A 198 5.04 -3.29 -13.60
C LYS A 198 5.39 -3.06 -12.14
N TYR A 199 6.47 -3.68 -11.71
CA TYR A 199 7.10 -3.37 -10.44
C TYR A 199 8.62 -3.24 -10.62
N ASP A 200 9.25 -2.40 -9.81
CA ASP A 200 10.69 -2.24 -9.75
C ASP A 200 11.15 -1.76 -8.37
N VAL A 201 12.44 -1.95 -8.11
CA VAL A 201 13.11 -1.39 -6.93
C VAL A 201 13.58 0.01 -7.31
N THR A 202 13.08 1.02 -6.61
CA THR A 202 13.40 2.43 -6.91
C THR A 202 13.93 3.17 -5.68
N GLY A 203 14.82 4.14 -5.92
CA GLY A 203 15.21 5.14 -4.94
C GLY A 203 14.44 6.46 -5.08
N GLU A 204 13.71 6.66 -6.19
CA GLU A 204 12.97 7.88 -6.48
C GLU A 204 11.52 7.59 -6.85
N ILE A 205 10.60 8.40 -6.31
CA ILE A 205 9.16 8.23 -6.50
C ILE A 205 8.66 9.34 -7.43
N PHE A 206 8.13 8.93 -8.58
CA PHE A 206 7.47 9.81 -9.56
C PHE A 206 5.97 9.51 -9.63
N ALA A 207 5.24 10.32 -10.41
CA ALA A 207 3.78 10.21 -10.56
C ALA A 207 3.31 8.82 -11.02
N ASN A 208 4.15 8.07 -11.73
CA ASN A 208 3.81 6.74 -12.23
C ASN A 208 3.77 5.63 -11.17
N TYR A 209 4.24 5.91 -9.95
CA TYR A 209 4.10 5.01 -8.79
C TYR A 209 2.87 5.31 -7.93
N ILE A 210 2.18 6.43 -8.21
CA ILE A 210 1.08 6.92 -7.40
C ILE A 210 -0.24 6.43 -7.99
N TRP A 211 -1.04 5.83 -7.12
CA TRP A 211 -2.36 5.30 -7.44
C TRP A 211 -3.41 6.00 -6.59
N GLU A 212 -4.53 6.38 -7.21
CA GLU A 212 -5.72 6.89 -6.50
C GLU A 212 -6.71 5.75 -6.25
N ILE A 213 -7.30 5.71 -5.04
CA ILE A 213 -8.12 4.62 -4.49
C ILE A 213 -9.42 5.08 -3.83
#